data_AF-A0A6C0DKH1-F1
#
_entry.id   AF-A0A6C0DKH1-F1
#
_cell.length_a   1.000
_cell.length_b   1.000
_cell.length_c   1.000
_cell.angle_alpha   90.00
_cell.angle_beta   90.00
_cell.angle_gamma   90.00
#
_symmetry.space_group_name_H-M   'P 1'
#
loop_
_entity.id
_entity.type
_entity.pdbx_description
1 polymer ?
#
loop_
_entity_poly.entity_id
_entity_poly.type
_entity_poly.pdbx_seq_one_letter_code
_entity_poly.pdbx_strand_id
1 'polypeptide(L)'
;MKKPMSKEEFEATMCFTKANVELYEYKIHKLIYNLKLINMPKIYSYDRKNKIMVMEKIHNMNISDLYGENAENVPSEIINKVQEAVKKLYYFGISYPDITGYNFIYYNNKIYVIDFEHAKFFTNSSKIDPFIHKFINGSHEWNPEFK
;
A
#
# COMPACT_ATOMS: atom_id res chain seq x y z
N MET A 1 15.23 -21.16 -29.75
CA MET A 1 15.04 -21.54 -28.33
C MET A 1 15.41 -20.34 -27.46
N LYS A 2 14.53 -19.89 -26.56
CA LYS A 2 14.89 -18.84 -25.59
C LYS A 2 15.77 -19.47 -24.50
N LYS A 3 16.89 -18.82 -24.18
CA LYS A 3 17.80 -19.23 -23.10
C LYS A 3 17.02 -19.25 -21.77
N PRO A 4 17.17 -20.29 -20.92
CA PRO A 4 16.54 -20.28 -19.61
C PRO A 4 17.09 -19.12 -18.78
N MET A 5 16.19 -18.43 -18.10
CA MET A 5 16.48 -17.29 -17.23
C MET A 5 17.39 -17.71 -16.08
N SER A 6 18.40 -16.91 -15.75
CA SER A 6 19.26 -17.16 -14.59
C SER A 6 18.48 -16.99 -13.29
N LYS A 7 19.03 -17.53 -12.19
CA LYS A 7 18.45 -17.34 -10.86
C LYS A 7 18.40 -15.85 -10.49
N GLU A 8 19.44 -15.07 -10.79
CA GLU A 8 19.43 -13.62 -10.52
C GLU A 8 18.41 -12.88 -11.39
N GLU A 9 18.25 -13.28 -12.66
CA GLU A 9 17.25 -12.70 -13.55
C GLU A 9 15.83 -13.01 -13.05
N PHE A 10 15.58 -14.24 -12.57
CA PHE A 10 14.30 -14.61 -11.97
C PHE A 10 14.03 -13.84 -10.67
N GLU A 11 15.00 -13.77 -9.76
CA GLU A 11 14.88 -13.00 -8.51
C GLU A 11 14.64 -11.51 -8.79
N ALA A 12 15.30 -10.94 -9.80
CA ALA A 12 15.06 -9.57 -10.25
C ALA A 12 13.62 -9.35 -10.76
N THR A 13 13.00 -10.35 -11.40
CA THR A 13 11.58 -10.24 -11.79
C THR A 13 10.61 -10.28 -10.61
N MET A 14 10.99 -10.93 -9.51
CA MET A 14 10.17 -11.10 -8.31
C MET A 14 10.31 -9.95 -7.30
N CYS A 15 11.26 -9.04 -7.51
CA CYS A 15 11.56 -7.94 -6.60
C CYS A 15 11.14 -6.58 -7.18
N PHE A 16 10.75 -5.69 -6.29
CA PHE A 16 10.60 -4.27 -6.54
C PHE A 16 11.52 -3.50 -5.61
N THR A 17 12.25 -2.52 -6.16
CA THR A 17 13.18 -1.68 -5.42
C THR A 17 12.59 -0.29 -5.28
N LYS A 18 12.21 0.09 -4.06
CA LYS A 18 11.76 1.44 -3.71
C LYS A 18 12.96 2.26 -3.22
N ALA A 19 13.18 3.42 -3.81
CA ALA A 19 14.18 4.39 -3.38
C ALA A 19 13.57 5.43 -2.43
N ASN A 20 14.42 6.19 -1.73
CA ASN A 20 14.04 7.25 -0.80
C ASN A 20 13.14 6.80 0.37
N VAL A 21 13.18 5.53 0.75
CA VAL A 21 12.39 4.99 1.86
C VAL A 21 13.00 5.41 3.19
N GLU A 22 12.25 6.20 3.96
CA GLU A 22 12.70 6.62 5.28
C GLU A 22 12.64 5.47 6.30
N LEU A 23 13.48 5.55 7.34
CA LEU A 23 13.49 4.53 8.39
C LEU A 23 12.12 4.36 9.07
N TYR A 24 11.33 5.44 9.12
CA TYR A 24 10.00 5.42 9.69
C TYR A 24 9.01 4.60 8.86
N GLU A 25 8.96 4.83 7.55
CA GLU A 25 8.13 4.06 6.61
C GLU A 25 8.47 2.57 6.71
N TYR A 26 9.77 2.22 6.62
CA TYR A 26 10.23 0.84 6.78
C TYR A 26 9.76 0.20 8.10
N LYS A 27 9.81 0.96 9.21
CA LYS A 27 9.38 0.46 10.53
C LYS A 27 7.87 0.18 10.58
N ILE A 28 7.05 1.07 10.00
CA ILE A 28 5.60 0.87 9.90
C ILE A 28 5.29 -0.35 9.05
N HIS A 29 5.84 -0.41 7.83
CA HIS A 29 5.63 -1.55 6.92
C HIS A 29 6.02 -2.86 7.59
N LYS A 30 7.21 -2.93 8.20
CA LYS A 30 7.68 -4.13 8.91
C LYS A 30 6.76 -4.53 10.07
N LEU A 31 6.26 -3.56 10.84
CA LEU A 31 5.33 -3.85 11.94
C LEU A 31 4.02 -4.44 11.41
N ILE A 32 3.40 -3.79 10.43
CA ILE A 32 2.12 -4.21 9.84
C ILE A 32 2.28 -5.62 9.24
N TYR A 33 3.38 -5.87 8.54
CA TYR A 33 3.69 -7.18 7.95
C TYR A 33 3.78 -8.27 9.03
N ASN A 34 4.51 -8.02 10.12
CA ASN A 34 4.67 -8.99 11.21
C ASN A 34 3.35 -9.30 11.91
N LEU A 35 2.46 -8.31 12.04
CA LEU A 35 1.14 -8.46 12.63
C LEU A 35 0.13 -9.11 11.69
N LYS A 36 0.43 -9.23 10.40
CA LYS A 36 -0.47 -9.75 9.35
C LYS A 36 -1.81 -9.00 9.32
N LEU A 37 -1.78 -7.70 9.58
CA LEU A 37 -2.98 -6.87 9.70
C LEU A 37 -3.71 -6.71 8.35
N ILE A 38 -2.96 -6.55 7.26
CA ILE A 38 -3.43 -6.39 5.88
C ILE A 38 -2.48 -7.11 4.91
N ASN A 39 -2.88 -7.31 3.65
CA ASN A 39 -1.93 -7.80 2.64
C ASN A 39 -1.05 -6.65 2.16
N MET A 40 0.22 -6.96 1.96
CA MET A 40 1.25 -6.01 1.52
C MET A 40 2.46 -6.79 1.01
N PRO A 41 3.35 -6.15 0.22
CA PRO A 41 4.61 -6.74 -0.19
C PRO A 41 5.45 -7.21 1.00
N LYS A 42 6.02 -8.42 0.91
CA LYS A 42 7.07 -8.84 1.85
C LYS A 42 8.33 -8.00 1.66
N ILE A 43 8.92 -7.50 2.74
CA ILE A 43 10.23 -6.85 2.68
C ILE A 43 11.34 -7.91 2.65
N TYR A 44 12.25 -7.81 1.69
CA TYR A 44 13.45 -8.65 1.61
C TYR A 44 14.66 -7.99 2.26
N SER A 45 14.87 -6.69 2.02
CA SER A 45 15.98 -5.94 2.61
C SER A 45 15.66 -4.46 2.73
N TYR A 46 16.37 -3.77 3.62
CA TYR A 46 16.35 -2.33 3.77
C TYR A 46 17.75 -1.80 4.04
N ASP A 47 18.28 -1.00 3.12
CA ASP A 47 19.52 -0.26 3.25
C ASP A 47 19.22 1.12 3.80
N ARG A 48 19.47 1.30 5.10
CA ARG A 48 19.26 2.57 5.80
C ARG A 48 20.16 3.70 5.29
N LYS A 49 21.38 3.39 4.82
CA LYS A 49 22.35 4.41 4.40
C LYS A 49 21.90 5.02 3.07
N ASN A 50 21.49 4.18 2.13
CA ASN A 50 21.07 4.60 0.81
C ASN A 50 19.55 4.83 0.69
N LYS A 51 18.78 4.56 1.76
CA LYS A 51 17.30 4.65 1.80
C LYS A 51 16.63 3.80 0.72
N ILE A 52 17.12 2.58 0.55
CA ILE A 52 16.62 1.63 -0.45
C ILE A 52 15.90 0.48 0.26
N MET A 53 14.66 0.21 -0.11
CA MET A 53 13.90 -0.95 0.33
C MET A 53 13.65 -1.90 -0.84
N VAL A 54 14.04 -3.16 -0.70
CA VAL A 54 13.72 -4.21 -1.67
C VAL A 54 12.59 -5.05 -1.11
N MET A 55 11.51 -5.17 -1.87
CA MET A 55 10.30 -5.87 -1.48
C MET A 55 9.77 -6.76 -2.60
N GLU A 56 8.84 -7.66 -2.25
CA GLU A 56 8.11 -8.50 -3.17
C GLU A 56 7.39 -7.66 -4.23
N LYS A 57 7.57 -8.03 -5.50
CA LYS A 57 6.79 -7.43 -6.58
C LYS A 57 5.43 -8.09 -6.65
N ILE A 58 4.37 -7.32 -6.40
CA ILE A 58 3.02 -7.77 -6.71
C ILE A 58 2.80 -7.61 -8.21
N HIS A 59 2.68 -8.72 -8.94
CA HIS A 59 2.60 -8.75 -10.41
C HIS A 59 1.21 -8.37 -10.93
N ASN A 60 0.75 -7.16 -10.61
CA ASN A 60 -0.44 -6.56 -11.20
C ASN A 60 -0.30 -5.03 -11.20
N MET A 61 -1.14 -4.36 -11.99
CA MET A 61 -1.24 -2.90 -12.01
C MET A 61 -1.92 -2.37 -10.73
N ASN A 62 -1.60 -1.13 -10.36
CA ASN A 62 -2.35 -0.45 -9.30
C ASN A 62 -3.78 -0.13 -9.78
N ILE A 63 -4.67 0.25 -8.86
CA ILE A 63 -6.09 0.48 -9.17
C ILE A 63 -6.25 1.66 -10.14
N SER A 64 -5.49 2.74 -9.97
CA SER A 64 -5.55 3.90 -10.87
C SER A 64 -5.10 3.56 -12.28
N ASP A 65 -4.05 2.75 -12.45
CA ASP A 65 -3.58 2.29 -13.76
C ASP A 65 -4.64 1.41 -14.47
N LEU A 66 -5.43 0.64 -13.71
CA LEU A 66 -6.46 -0.26 -14.25
C LEU A 66 -7.78 0.43 -14.58
N TYR A 67 -8.24 1.36 -13.74
CA TYR A 67 -9.59 1.94 -13.81
C TYR A 67 -9.58 3.47 -14.01
N GLY A 68 -8.40 4.10 -14.00
CA GLY A 68 -8.22 5.54 -14.02
C GLY A 68 -8.24 6.18 -12.62
N GLU A 69 -7.96 7.48 -12.59
CA GLU A 69 -7.79 8.25 -11.34
C GLU A 69 -9.10 8.58 -10.61
N ASN A 70 -10.25 8.31 -11.23
CA ASN A 70 -11.56 8.60 -10.65
C ASN A 70 -12.10 7.36 -9.93
N ALA A 71 -12.38 7.48 -8.63
CA ALA A 71 -12.91 6.39 -7.82
C ALA A 71 -14.25 5.84 -8.35
N GLU A 72 -15.04 6.68 -9.05
CA GLU A 72 -16.29 6.30 -9.71
C GLU A 72 -16.11 5.23 -10.80
N ASN A 73 -14.93 5.16 -11.41
CA ASN A 73 -14.61 4.15 -12.42
C ASN A 73 -14.27 2.79 -11.79
N VAL A 74 -14.03 2.75 -10.48
CA VAL A 74 -13.57 1.55 -9.77
C VAL A 74 -14.79 0.78 -9.26
N PRO A 75 -14.87 -0.54 -9.51
CA PRO A 75 -15.94 -1.37 -8.95
C PRO A 75 -16.06 -1.20 -7.43
N SER A 76 -17.30 -1.02 -6.94
CA SER A 76 -17.56 -0.78 -5.51
C SER A 76 -17.03 -1.89 -4.61
N GLU A 77 -17.02 -3.14 -5.07
CA GLU A 77 -16.41 -4.26 -4.34
C GLU A 77 -14.92 -4.03 -4.05
N ILE A 78 -14.17 -3.48 -5.01
CA ILE A 78 -12.75 -3.17 -4.85
C ILE A 78 -12.59 -2.02 -3.85
N ILE A 79 -13.38 -0.95 -3.97
CA ILE A 79 -13.38 0.17 -3.02
C ILE A 79 -13.69 -0.32 -1.60
N ASN A 80 -14.69 -1.18 -1.43
CA ASN A 80 -15.05 -1.77 -0.15
C ASN A 80 -13.87 -2.55 0.46
N LYS A 81 -13.12 -3.32 -0.34
CA LYS A 81 -11.93 -4.03 0.15
C LYS A 81 -10.80 -3.06 0.55
N VAL A 82 -10.65 -1.94 -0.16
CA VAL A 82 -9.70 -0.87 0.22
C VAL A 82 -10.13 -0.25 1.55
N GLN A 83 -11.41 0.10 1.71
CA GLN A 83 -11.98 0.58 2.98
C GLN A 83 -11.72 -0.40 4.13
N GLU A 84 -11.92 -1.71 3.93
CA GLU A 84 -11.63 -2.71 4.96
C GLU A 84 -10.14 -2.77 5.33
N ALA A 85 -9.22 -2.56 4.38
CA ALA A 85 -7.79 -2.46 4.69
C ALA A 85 -7.48 -1.20 5.52
N VAL A 86 -8.01 -0.03 5.12
CA VAL A 86 -7.81 1.24 5.82
C VAL A 86 -8.45 1.21 7.22
N LYS A 87 -9.64 0.62 7.37
CA LYS A 87 -10.30 0.39 8.67
C LYS A 87 -9.41 -0.39 9.63
N LYS A 88 -8.78 -1.48 9.17
CA LYS A 88 -7.88 -2.28 10.00
C LYS A 88 -6.67 -1.48 10.47
N LEU A 89 -6.08 -0.66 9.60
CA LEU A 89 -5.01 0.27 9.98
C LEU A 89 -5.50 1.28 11.02
N TYR A 90 -6.65 1.90 10.79
CA TYR A 90 -7.25 2.88 11.69
C TYR A 90 -7.49 2.30 13.08
N TYR A 91 -8.16 1.14 13.19
CA TYR A 91 -8.44 0.52 14.49
C TYR A 91 -7.19 0.01 15.20
N PHE A 92 -6.09 -0.21 14.48
CA PHE A 92 -4.78 -0.50 15.06
C PHE A 92 -4.03 0.76 15.53
N GLY A 93 -4.55 1.96 15.28
CA GLY A 93 -3.90 3.23 15.64
C GLY A 93 -2.94 3.77 14.57
N ILE A 94 -3.11 3.37 13.31
CA ILE A 94 -2.35 3.87 12.16
C ILE A 94 -3.25 4.72 11.27
N SER A 95 -2.86 5.98 11.11
CA SER A 95 -3.40 6.92 10.13
C SER A 95 -2.78 6.61 8.77
N TYR A 96 -3.60 6.44 7.74
CA TYR A 96 -3.19 6.21 6.36
C TYR A 96 -3.89 7.23 5.46
N PRO A 97 -3.33 8.43 5.28
CA PRO A 97 -4.04 9.54 4.63
C PRO A 97 -4.00 9.46 3.10
N ASP A 98 -2.97 8.86 2.51
CA ASP A 98 -2.79 8.75 1.05
C ASP A 98 -3.66 7.63 0.46
N ILE A 99 -4.98 7.83 0.51
CA ILE A 99 -6.00 6.91 0.03
C ILE A 99 -6.28 7.21 -1.45
N THR A 100 -5.34 6.80 -2.31
CA THR A 100 -5.43 6.94 -3.77
C THR A 100 -5.30 5.58 -4.45
N GLY A 101 -5.88 5.43 -5.66
CA GLY A 101 -5.79 4.17 -6.41
C GLY A 101 -4.37 3.75 -6.78
N TYR A 102 -3.39 4.65 -6.69
CA TYR A 102 -1.97 4.38 -6.94
C TYR A 102 -1.32 3.51 -5.84
N ASN A 103 -1.82 3.58 -4.61
CA ASN A 103 -1.25 2.90 -3.45
C ASN A 103 -1.84 1.53 -3.15
N PHE A 104 -2.75 1.06 -4.01
CA PHE A 104 -3.43 -0.21 -3.86
C PHE A 104 -3.31 -1.05 -5.13
N ILE A 105 -3.07 -2.34 -4.95
CA ILE A 105 -3.13 -3.34 -6.02
C ILE A 105 -4.23 -4.34 -5.68
N TYR A 106 -5.19 -4.51 -6.59
CA TYR A 106 -6.18 -5.57 -6.52
C TYR A 106 -5.69 -6.81 -7.26
N TYR A 107 -5.45 -7.91 -6.55
CA TYR A 107 -4.96 -9.14 -7.15
C TYR A 107 -5.46 -10.36 -6.36
N ASN A 108 -5.88 -11.41 -7.07
CA ASN A 108 -6.42 -12.64 -6.47
C ASN A 108 -7.47 -12.40 -5.37
N ASN A 109 -8.43 -11.52 -5.67
CA ASN A 109 -9.53 -11.14 -4.78
C ASN A 109 -9.09 -10.45 -3.46
N LYS A 110 -7.85 -9.94 -3.42
CA LYS A 110 -7.24 -9.26 -2.26
C LYS A 110 -6.76 -7.87 -2.65
N ILE A 111 -6.77 -6.97 -1.67
CA ILE A 111 -6.10 -5.67 -1.74
C ILE A 111 -4.74 -5.79 -1.08
N TYR A 112 -3.72 -5.36 -1.81
CA TYR A 112 -2.36 -5.14 -1.33
C TYR A 112 -2.14 -3.63 -1.19
N VAL A 113 -1.69 -3.21 -0.02
CA VAL A 113 -1.24 -1.82 0.23
C VAL A 113 0.26 -1.78 0.02
N ILE A 114 0.74 -0.87 -0.85
CA ILE A 114 2.12 -0.91 -1.35
C ILE A 114 2.98 0.30 -0.94
N ASP A 115 2.37 1.35 -0.39
CA ASP A 115 3.07 2.55 0.04
C ASP A 115 2.69 2.94 1.47
N PHE A 116 3.65 3.33 2.31
CA PHE A 116 3.42 3.79 3.68
C PHE A 116 4.11 5.12 4.01
N GLU A 117 4.58 5.87 3.00
CA GLU A 117 5.33 7.11 3.18
C GLU A 117 4.61 8.12 4.10
N HIS A 118 3.30 8.26 3.91
CA HIS A 118 2.46 9.19 4.66
C HIS A 118 1.77 8.59 5.89
N ALA A 119 1.93 7.28 6.11
CA ALA A 119 1.27 6.59 7.21
C ALA A 119 1.88 7.01 8.56
N LYS A 120 1.07 7.17 9.61
CA LYS A 120 1.55 7.59 10.94
C LYS A 120 0.81 6.90 12.08
N PHE A 121 1.51 6.60 13.17
CA PHE A 121 0.82 6.24 14.42
C PHE A 121 0.08 7.44 15.01
N PHE A 122 -1.11 7.20 15.55
CA PHE A 122 -1.83 8.18 16.35
C PHE A 122 -2.26 7.56 17.68
N THR A 123 -2.33 8.41 18.71
CA THR A 123 -2.88 8.06 20.02
C THR A 123 -4.19 8.77 20.30
N ASN A 124 -4.53 9.79 19.51
CA ASN A 124 -5.75 10.56 19.63
C ASN A 124 -6.39 10.72 18.25
N SER A 125 -7.62 10.23 18.11
CA SER A 125 -8.34 10.24 16.84
C SER A 125 -8.74 11.63 16.36
N SER A 126 -8.76 12.63 17.24
CA SER A 126 -9.10 14.02 16.85
C SER A 126 -8.04 14.72 16.01
N LYS A 127 -6.84 14.14 15.88
CA LYS A 127 -5.73 14.67 15.07
C LYS A 127 -5.53 13.92 13.75
N ILE A 128 -6.45 13.02 13.41
CA ILE A 128 -6.41 12.26 12.18
C ILE A 128 -7.02 13.10 11.05
N ASP A 129 -6.49 12.91 9.84
CA ASP A 129 -7.09 13.43 8.62
C ASP A 129 -8.60 13.09 8.59
N PRO A 130 -9.50 14.10 8.54
CA PRO A 130 -10.94 13.90 8.49
C PRO A 130 -11.38 13.00 7.33
N PHE A 131 -10.63 13.00 6.23
CA PHE A 131 -10.91 12.15 5.07
C PHE A 131 -10.83 10.67 5.42
N ILE A 132 -9.90 10.25 6.28
CA ILE A 132 -9.81 8.84 6.72
C ILE A 132 -11.12 8.44 7.39
N HIS A 133 -11.64 9.28 8.28
CA HIS A 133 -12.92 9.02 8.94
C HIS A 133 -14.08 8.99 7.94
N LYS A 134 -14.12 9.91 6.98
CA LYS A 134 -15.12 9.91 5.88
C LYS A 134 -15.04 8.59 5.08
N PHE A 135 -13.84 8.15 4.73
CA PHE A 135 -13.59 6.96 3.92
C PHE A 135 -13.98 5.67 4.62
N ILE A 136 -13.57 5.46 5.87
CA ILE A 136 -13.93 4.25 6.63
C ILE A 136 -15.43 4.17 6.95
N ASN A 137 -16.16 5.29 6.87
CA ASN A 137 -17.62 5.32 7.05
C ASN A 137 -18.41 5.24 5.73
N GLY A 138 -17.78 4.82 4.64
CA GLY A 138 -18.47 4.44 3.40
C GLY A 138 -18.31 5.41 2.23
N SER A 139 -17.43 6.41 2.31
CA SER A 139 -17.14 7.27 1.15
C SER A 139 -16.39 6.52 0.06
N HIS A 140 -16.87 6.62 -1.18
CA HIS A 140 -16.29 5.98 -2.37
C HIS A 140 -15.48 6.99 -3.20
N GLU A 141 -14.59 7.71 -2.53
CA GLU A 141 -13.75 8.74 -3.13
C GLU A 141 -12.28 8.44 -2.78
N TRP A 142 -11.36 8.93 -3.60
CA TRP A 142 -9.95 9.02 -3.22
C TRP A 142 -9.70 10.31 -2.45
N ASN A 143 -8.67 10.33 -1.59
CA ASN A 143 -8.33 11.53 -0.84
C ASN A 143 -7.87 12.64 -1.79
N PRO A 144 -8.60 13.76 -1.92
CA PRO A 144 -8.26 14.82 -2.85
C PRO A 144 -6.96 15.54 -2.49
N GLU A 145 -6.46 15.44 -1.25
CA GLU A 145 -5.18 16.05 -0.85
C GLU A 145 -3.95 15.37 -1.47
N PHE A 146 -4.14 14.17 -2.03
CA PHE A 146 -3.09 13.33 -2.62
C PHE A 146 -3.28 13.11 -4.14
N LYS A 147 -4.19 13.87 -4.75
CA LYS A 147 -4.40 13.90 -6.20
C LYS A 147 -3.62 15.02 -6.87
#